data_AF-H9M8E8-F1
#
_entry.id   AF-H9M8E8-F1
#
_cell.length_a   1.000
_cell.length_b   1.000
_cell.length_c   1.000
_cell.angle_alpha   90.00
_cell.angle_beta   90.00
_cell.angle_gamma   90.00
#
_symmetry.space_group_name_H-M   'P 1'
#
loop_
_entity.id
_entity.type
_entity.pdbx_description
1 polymer ?
#
loop_
_entity_poly.entity_id
_entity_poly.type
_entity_poly.pdbx_seq_one_letter_code
_entity_poly.pdbx_strand_id
1 'polypeptide(L)'
;SQDVVAAYSTDGKNPGPKVTAPGFAFSCAPSFLMQGLAKGASGMAGLSRARLAPPTQLFGASASNRKFALCLPSTGSNTPGVLFFGNGPYFFLPGIDASQRLSYTPLLNNPRYKNQYFIGVTAIQIDGKSIAVDSARLK
;
A
#
# COMPACT_ATOMS: atom_id res chain seq x y z
N SER A 1 -7.56 9.53 -18.17
CA SER A 1 -8.58 8.61 -18.68
C SER A 1 -9.39 8.05 -17.53
N GLN A 2 -10.57 7.50 -17.81
CA GLN A 2 -11.42 6.81 -16.83
C GLN A 2 -11.96 5.54 -17.46
N ASP A 3 -12.05 4.47 -16.68
CA ASP A 3 -12.62 3.19 -17.09
C ASP A 3 -13.10 2.41 -15.85
N VAL A 4 -13.63 1.22 -16.04
CA VAL A 4 -14.06 0.32 -14.98
C VAL A 4 -12.88 -0.52 -14.48
N VAL A 5 -12.63 -0.48 -13.17
CA VAL A 5 -11.70 -1.40 -12.51
C VAL A 5 -12.48 -2.38 -11.66
N ALA A 6 -12.06 -3.66 -11.63
CA ALA A 6 -12.65 -4.68 -10.79
C ALA A 6 -11.63 -5.25 -9.81
N ALA A 7 -12.06 -5.52 -8.59
CA ALA A 7 -11.28 -6.21 -7.56
C ALA A 7 -12.17 -7.16 -6.77
N TYR A 8 -11.58 -8.10 -6.05
CA TYR A 8 -12.34 -8.93 -5.11
C TYR A 8 -12.67 -8.10 -3.87
N SER A 9 -13.93 -8.15 -3.42
CA SER A 9 -14.28 -7.71 -2.06
C SER A 9 -13.69 -8.70 -1.04
N THR A 10 -13.73 -8.36 0.25
CA THR A 10 -13.26 -9.27 1.30
C THR A 10 -13.88 -8.89 2.65
N ASP A 11 -14.08 -9.90 3.49
CA ASP A 11 -14.40 -9.76 4.92
C ASP A 11 -13.13 -9.67 5.79
N GLY A 12 -11.95 -9.58 5.17
CA GLY A 12 -10.65 -9.62 5.83
C GLY A 12 -10.07 -11.03 5.96
N LYS A 13 -10.84 -12.09 5.67
CA LYS A 13 -10.40 -13.49 5.76
C LYS A 13 -10.31 -14.17 4.41
N ASN A 14 -11.33 -14.01 3.57
CA ASN A 14 -11.36 -14.62 2.25
C ASN A 14 -11.72 -13.58 1.17
N PRO A 15 -11.30 -13.80 -0.10
CA PRO A 15 -11.86 -13.09 -1.23
C PRO A 15 -13.36 -13.37 -1.35
N GLY A 16 -14.16 -12.30 -1.39
CA GLY A 16 -15.59 -12.32 -1.66
C GLY A 16 -15.89 -12.14 -3.15
N PRO A 17 -17.12 -11.72 -3.51
CA PRO A 17 -17.49 -11.42 -4.89
C PRO A 17 -16.63 -10.30 -5.50
N LYS A 18 -16.45 -10.34 -6.83
CA LYS A 18 -15.85 -9.22 -7.57
C LYS A 18 -16.76 -8.00 -7.50
N VAL A 19 -16.17 -6.86 -7.18
CA VAL A 19 -16.81 -5.54 -7.15
C VAL A 19 -16.15 -4.64 -8.18
N THR A 20 -16.93 -3.76 -8.79
CA THR A 20 -16.46 -2.82 -9.80
C THR A 20 -16.46 -1.39 -9.27
N ALA A 21 -15.45 -0.63 -9.68
CA ALA A 21 -15.34 0.81 -9.47
C ALA A 21 -15.46 1.48 -10.86
N PRO A 22 -16.65 1.90 -11.27
CA PRO A 22 -16.82 2.62 -12.53
C PRO A 22 -16.21 4.02 -12.43
N GLY A 23 -15.73 4.55 -13.57
CA GLY A 23 -15.14 5.90 -13.62
C GLY A 23 -13.81 6.04 -12.88
N PHE A 24 -13.11 4.92 -12.63
CA PHE A 24 -11.81 4.92 -11.98
C PHE A 24 -10.80 5.66 -12.85
N ALA A 25 -10.23 6.74 -12.34
CA ALA A 25 -9.30 7.58 -13.08
C ALA A 25 -7.89 6.97 -13.08
N PHE A 26 -7.27 6.95 -14.26
CA PHE A 26 -5.88 6.51 -14.46
C PHE A 26 -5.23 7.27 -15.61
N SER A 27 -3.91 7.16 -15.72
CA SER A 27 -3.14 7.71 -16.84
C SER A 27 -2.84 6.62 -17.86
N CYS A 28 -3.04 6.93 -19.14
CA CYS A 28 -2.39 6.18 -20.21
C CYS A 28 -0.90 6.54 -20.24
N ALA A 29 -0.06 5.59 -20.64
CA ALA A 29 1.38 5.74 -20.69
C ALA A 29 1.93 5.12 -21.98
N PRO A 30 2.91 5.76 -22.63
CA PRO A 30 3.59 5.15 -23.77
C PRO A 30 4.36 3.89 -23.35
N SER A 31 4.50 2.94 -24.27
CA SER A 31 5.09 1.62 -24.00
C SER A 31 6.54 1.66 -23.52
N PHE A 32 7.31 2.69 -23.88
CA PHE A 32 8.69 2.83 -23.39
C PHE A 32 8.77 2.99 -21.87
N LEU A 33 7.71 3.47 -21.20
CA LEU A 33 7.65 3.53 -19.73
C LEU A 33 7.48 2.16 -19.07
N MET A 34 7.23 1.11 -19.85
CA MET A 34 7.21 -0.28 -19.37
C MET A 34 8.61 -0.91 -19.35
N GLN A 35 9.61 -0.26 -19.95
CA GLN A 35 10.98 -0.74 -19.93
C GLN A 35 11.51 -0.77 -18.48
N GLY A 36 12.02 -1.92 -18.05
CA GLY A 36 12.50 -2.14 -16.68
C GLY A 36 11.44 -2.63 -15.70
N LEU A 37 10.16 -2.70 -16.09
CA LEU A 37 9.12 -3.35 -15.27
C LEU A 37 9.19 -4.87 -15.38
N ALA A 38 8.54 -5.54 -14.42
CA ALA A 38 8.43 -6.99 -14.42
C ALA A 38 7.79 -7.52 -15.71
N LYS A 39 8.24 -8.68 -16.18
CA LYS A 39 7.70 -9.33 -17.39
C LYS A 39 6.18 -9.50 -17.28
N GLY A 40 5.44 -9.01 -18.28
CA GLY A 40 3.97 -9.06 -18.33
C GLY A 40 3.27 -7.88 -17.65
N ALA A 41 3.99 -7.00 -16.94
CA ALA A 41 3.41 -5.77 -16.42
C ALA A 41 3.05 -4.81 -17.56
N SER A 42 1.88 -4.19 -17.47
CA SER A 42 1.38 -3.18 -18.42
C SER A 42 1.28 -1.78 -17.80
N GLY A 43 1.83 -1.60 -16.59
CA GLY A 43 1.79 -0.33 -15.87
C GLY A 43 2.15 -0.47 -14.40
N MET A 44 1.78 0.53 -13.62
CA MET A 44 2.05 0.61 -12.18
C MET A 44 0.78 1.02 -11.42
N ALA A 45 0.56 0.41 -10.25
CA ALA A 45 -0.48 0.83 -9.32
C ALA A 45 0.13 1.72 -8.22
N GLY A 46 -0.05 3.04 -8.31
CA GLY A 46 0.50 3.98 -7.34
C GLY A 46 -0.33 4.05 -6.05
N LEU A 47 0.18 3.51 -4.94
CA LEU A 47 -0.50 3.48 -3.64
C LEU A 47 -0.30 4.74 -2.78
N SER A 48 0.08 5.87 -3.40
CA SER A 48 0.36 7.14 -2.71
C SER A 48 -0.87 7.78 -2.04
N ARG A 49 -0.68 8.89 -1.34
CA ARG A 49 -1.76 9.71 -0.76
C ARG A 49 -2.41 10.67 -1.76
N ALA A 50 -2.09 10.54 -3.06
CA ALA A 50 -2.67 11.39 -4.10
C ALA A 50 -4.19 11.13 -4.26
N ARG A 51 -4.93 12.15 -4.73
CA ARG A 51 -6.39 12.06 -4.94
C ARG A 51 -6.80 10.99 -5.93
N LEU A 52 -5.95 10.69 -6.91
CA LEU A 52 -6.18 9.67 -7.93
C LEU A 52 -5.50 8.33 -7.61
N ALA A 53 -4.99 8.13 -6.39
CA ALA A 53 -4.48 6.83 -5.98
C ALA A 53 -5.64 5.88 -5.60
N PRO A 54 -5.50 4.55 -5.76
CA PRO A 54 -6.55 3.59 -5.46
C PRO A 54 -7.16 3.71 -4.06
N PRO A 55 -6.39 3.87 -2.96
CA PRO A 55 -6.99 4.02 -1.63
C PRO A 55 -7.93 5.23 -1.52
N THR A 56 -7.65 6.32 -2.24
CA THR A 56 -8.47 7.54 -2.20
C THR A 56 -9.68 7.42 -3.14
N GLN A 57 -9.49 6.87 -4.35
CA GLN A 57 -10.57 6.72 -5.32
C GLN A 57 -11.62 5.69 -4.87
N LEU A 58 -11.20 4.57 -4.29
CA LEU A 58 -12.10 3.49 -3.87
C LEU A 58 -13.00 3.90 -2.70
N PHE A 59 -12.52 4.75 -1.80
CA PHE A 59 -13.25 5.12 -0.59
C PHE A 59 -13.77 6.56 -0.56
N GLY A 60 -13.50 7.36 -1.59
CA GLY A 60 -14.13 8.67 -1.78
C GLY A 60 -14.13 9.51 -0.51
N ALA A 61 -15.30 9.95 -0.03
CA ALA A 61 -15.46 10.76 1.19
C ALA A 61 -15.21 10.00 2.52
N SER A 62 -15.17 8.67 2.51
CA SER A 62 -14.98 7.83 3.70
C SER A 62 -13.52 7.85 4.16
N ALA A 63 -13.09 8.97 4.75
CA ALA A 63 -11.70 9.19 5.17
C ALA A 63 -11.16 8.09 6.11
N SER A 64 -12.01 7.54 6.98
CA SER A 64 -11.67 6.42 7.86
C SER A 64 -11.28 5.14 7.11
N ASN A 65 -11.77 4.98 5.88
CA ASN A 65 -11.54 3.81 5.03
C ASN A 65 -10.41 4.02 4.00
N ARG A 66 -9.87 5.25 3.86
CA ARG A 66 -8.75 5.56 2.95
C ARG A 66 -7.42 5.01 3.47
N LYS A 67 -7.36 3.70 3.65
CA LYS A 67 -6.23 2.93 4.19
C LYS A 67 -6.01 1.71 3.32
N PHE A 68 -4.83 1.14 3.42
CA PHE A 68 -4.52 -0.15 2.82
C PHE A 68 -3.54 -0.89 3.72
N ALA A 69 -3.52 -2.22 3.61
CA ALA A 69 -2.53 -3.08 4.25
C ALA A 69 -1.85 -3.95 3.19
N LEU A 70 -0.52 -3.99 3.20
CA LEU A 70 0.28 -4.70 2.22
C LEU A 70 1.10 -5.79 2.89
N CYS A 71 0.96 -7.03 2.43
CA CYS A 71 1.79 -8.16 2.79
C CYS A 71 2.50 -8.66 1.53
N LEU A 72 3.77 -8.30 1.37
CA LEU A 72 4.59 -8.77 0.26
C LEU A 72 5.09 -10.20 0.53
N PRO A 73 5.04 -11.09 -0.47
CA PRO A 73 5.59 -12.44 -0.31
C PRO A 73 7.12 -12.39 -0.30
N SER A 74 7.75 -13.37 0.34
CA SER A 74 9.22 -13.53 0.29
C SER A 74 9.67 -13.97 -1.10
N THR A 75 10.91 -13.63 -1.45
CA THR A 75 11.53 -14.05 -2.72
C THR A 75 11.66 -15.57 -2.75
N GLY A 76 11.15 -16.21 -3.81
CA GLY A 76 11.16 -17.67 -3.96
C GLY A 76 9.98 -18.40 -3.32
N SER A 77 9.05 -17.70 -2.68
CA SER A 77 7.77 -18.29 -2.28
C SER A 77 6.83 -18.40 -3.48
N ASN A 78 6.19 -19.57 -3.63
CA ASN A 78 5.09 -19.76 -4.59
C ASN A 78 3.73 -19.27 -4.05
N THR A 79 3.70 -18.77 -2.81
CA THR A 79 2.48 -18.28 -2.18
C THR A 79 2.30 -16.78 -2.50
N PRO A 80 1.14 -16.37 -3.05
CA PRO A 80 0.89 -14.96 -3.31
C PRO A 80 0.81 -14.16 -2.00
N GLY A 81 1.34 -12.94 -2.03
CA GLY A 81 1.02 -11.94 -1.02
C GLY A 81 -0.37 -11.34 -1.22
N VAL A 82 -0.72 -10.33 -0.43
CA VAL A 82 -2.04 -9.71 -0.46
C VAL A 82 -1.95 -8.21 -0.21
N LEU A 83 -2.81 -7.46 -0.90
CA LEU A 83 -3.05 -6.04 -0.69
C LEU A 83 -4.54 -5.84 -0.34
N PHE A 84 -4.80 -5.38 0.87
CA PHE A 84 -6.14 -5.02 1.33
C PHE A 84 -6.36 -3.53 1.16
N PHE A 85 -7.53 -3.14 0.66
CA PHE A 85 -8.00 -1.75 0.65
C PHE A 85 -9.13 -1.62 1.68
N GLY A 86 -9.06 -0.64 2.57
CA GLY A 86 -10.05 -0.40 3.61
C GLY A 86 -9.51 -0.63 5.02
N ASN A 87 -10.42 -0.83 5.97
CA ASN A 87 -10.08 -1.18 7.34
C ASN A 87 -9.88 -2.69 7.50
N GLY A 88 -9.23 -3.08 8.60
CA GLY A 88 -9.17 -4.47 9.05
C GLY A 88 -10.52 -4.98 9.57
N PRO A 89 -10.59 -6.25 10.00
CA PRO A 89 -9.46 -7.14 10.32
C PRO A 89 -8.70 -7.69 9.10
N TYR A 90 -7.51 -8.25 9.33
CA TYR A 90 -6.68 -8.88 8.28
C TYR A 90 -6.27 -10.29 8.72
N PHE A 91 -7.06 -11.29 8.38
CA PHE A 91 -6.84 -12.68 8.80
C PHE A 91 -5.88 -13.40 7.85
N PHE A 92 -4.91 -14.09 8.45
CA PHE A 92 -4.03 -15.04 7.78
C PHE A 92 -4.24 -16.44 8.36
N LEU A 93 -4.03 -17.48 7.56
CA LEU A 93 -4.12 -18.86 8.05
C LEU A 93 -3.13 -19.08 9.21
N PRO A 94 -3.53 -19.83 10.26
CA PRO A 94 -4.79 -20.60 10.41
C PRO A 94 -5.98 -19.81 11.01
N GLY A 95 -5.95 -18.48 11.04
CA GLY A 95 -7.01 -17.64 11.64
C GLY A 95 -6.48 -16.48 12.48
N ILE A 96 -5.25 -16.05 12.21
CA ILE A 96 -4.55 -15.00 12.94
C ILE A 96 -4.95 -13.66 12.36
N ASP A 97 -5.60 -12.80 13.15
CA ASP A 97 -5.81 -11.40 12.78
C ASP A 97 -4.52 -10.60 12.96
N ALA A 98 -3.87 -10.28 11.84
CA ALA A 98 -2.66 -9.48 11.82
C ALA A 98 -2.90 -8.03 12.29
N SER A 99 -4.15 -7.53 12.22
CA SER A 99 -4.46 -6.15 12.63
C SER A 99 -4.25 -5.92 14.13
N GLN A 100 -4.38 -6.96 14.95
CA GLN A 100 -4.12 -6.93 16.40
C GLN A 100 -2.63 -6.90 16.76
N ARG A 101 -1.73 -7.11 15.80
CA ARG A 101 -0.28 -7.16 16.01
C ARG A 101 0.46 -5.96 15.42
N LEU A 102 -0.28 -4.96 14.94
CA LEU A 102 0.29 -3.77 14.33
C LEU A 102 0.88 -2.87 15.41
N SER A 103 2.12 -2.43 15.18
CA SER A 103 2.72 -1.30 15.89
C SER A 103 2.59 -0.06 15.03
N TYR A 104 2.20 1.06 15.63
CA TYR A 104 1.91 2.30 14.91
C TYR A 104 2.94 3.38 15.18
N THR A 105 3.18 4.20 14.16
CA THR A 105 3.97 5.44 14.24
C THR A 105 3.27 6.53 13.44
N PRO A 106 3.35 7.81 13.82
CA PRO A 106 2.79 8.90 13.04
C PRO A 106 3.35 8.95 11.61
N LEU A 107 2.45 9.09 10.63
CA LEU A 107 2.85 9.41 9.27
C LEU A 107 3.24 10.88 9.18
N LEU A 108 4.49 11.15 8.78
CA LEU A 108 5.02 12.49 8.64
C LEU A 108 4.65 13.11 7.29
N ASN A 109 4.37 14.40 7.28
CA ASN A 109 4.17 15.17 6.06
C ASN A 109 5.49 15.78 5.59
N ASN A 110 5.91 15.46 4.38
CA ASN A 110 7.05 16.10 3.74
C ASN A 110 6.57 17.20 2.78
N PRO A 111 6.92 18.49 3.00
CA PRO A 111 6.49 19.60 2.14
C PRO A 111 6.89 19.43 0.67
N ARG A 112 8.04 18.78 0.39
CA ARG A 112 8.55 18.50 -0.96
C ARG A 112 7.86 17.31 -1.61
N TYR A 113 7.47 16.31 -0.82
CA TYR A 113 6.89 15.05 -1.29
C TYR A 113 5.56 14.74 -0.60
N LYS A 114 4.57 15.63 -0.79
CA LYS A 114 3.30 15.65 -0.02
C LYS A 114 2.49 14.36 -0.08
N ASN A 115 2.61 13.58 -1.16
CA ASN A 115 1.81 12.38 -1.38
C ASN A 115 2.51 11.07 -0.98
N GLN A 116 3.77 11.11 -0.53
CA GLN A 116 4.50 9.91 -0.10
C GLN A 116 4.29 9.63 1.40
N TYR A 117 4.67 8.42 1.82
CA TYR A 117 4.60 7.98 3.22
C TYR A 117 5.98 8.13 3.86
N PHE A 118 6.07 8.92 4.92
CA PHE A 118 7.28 9.08 5.73
C PHE A 118 6.96 8.71 7.17
N ILE A 119 7.95 8.17 7.87
CA ILE A 119 7.91 7.86 9.30
C ILE A 119 9.12 8.53 9.98
N GLY A 120 8.99 8.85 11.27
CA GLY A 120 10.06 9.44 12.06
C GLY A 120 10.99 8.36 12.61
N VAL A 121 12.13 8.16 11.95
CA VAL A 121 13.18 7.26 12.42
C VAL A 121 14.17 8.07 13.24
N THR A 122 14.33 7.72 14.51
CA THR A 122 15.21 8.43 15.46
C THR A 122 16.55 7.76 15.68
N ALA A 123 16.64 6.45 15.47
CA ALA A 123 17.87 5.69 15.60
C ALA A 123 17.82 4.41 14.74
N ILE A 124 19.00 3.91 14.37
CA ILE A 124 19.19 2.59 13.76
C ILE A 124 20.13 1.82 14.68
N GLN A 125 19.74 0.60 15.06
CA GLN A 125 20.50 -0.24 15.98
C GLN A 125 20.83 -1.60 15.34
N ILE A 126 22.03 -2.10 15.60
CA ILE A 126 22.46 -3.47 15.27
C ILE A 126 22.91 -4.13 16.58
N ASP A 127 22.34 -5.28 16.91
CA ASP A 127 22.60 -6.01 18.15
C ASP A 127 22.51 -5.12 19.40
N GLY A 128 21.49 -4.25 19.44
CA GLY A 128 21.24 -3.31 20.54
C GLY A 128 22.19 -2.10 20.59
N LYS A 129 23.12 -1.96 19.64
CA LYS A 129 24.06 -0.84 19.56
C LYS A 129 23.63 0.14 18.48
N SER A 130 23.45 1.40 18.86
CA SER A 130 23.12 2.48 17.93
C SER A 130 24.29 2.76 16.98
N ILE A 131 24.00 2.81 15.68
CA ILE A 131 24.95 3.29 14.67
C ILE A 131 24.98 4.82 14.73
N ALA A 132 26.18 5.40 14.66
CA ALA A 132 26.34 6.84 14.52
C ALA A 132 25.79 7.29 13.16
N VAL A 133 24.63 7.93 13.18
CA VAL A 133 24.01 8.59 12.02
C VAL A 133 23.89 10.07 12.35
N ASP A 134 24.16 10.92 11.37
CA ASP A 134 23.92 12.36 11.49
C ASP A 134 22.45 12.61 11.84
N SER A 135 22.21 13.14 13.05
CA SER A 135 20.86 13.36 13.58
C SER A 135 20.07 14.37 12.74
N ALA A 136 20.73 15.26 11.98
CA ALA A 136 20.07 16.16 11.04
C ALA A 136 19.39 15.43 9.87
N ARG A 137 19.78 14.17 9.59
CA ARG A 137 19.17 13.30 8.57
C ARG A 137 18.03 12.44 9.11
N LEU A 138 17.86 12.40 10.43
CA LEU A 138 16.80 11.69 11.11
C LEU A 138 15.63 12.63 11.41
N LYS A 139 14.46 12.06 11.68
CA LYS A 139 13.21 12.81 11.91
C LYS A 139 12.45 12.28 13.11
#